data_AF-A0A7T4E663-F1
#
_entry.id   AF-A0A7T4E663-F1
#
_cell.length_a   1.000
_cell.length_b   1.000
_cell.length_c   1.000
_cell.angle_alpha   90.00
_cell.angle_beta   90.00
_cell.angle_gamma   90.00
#
_symmetry.space_group_name_H-M   'P 1'
#
loop_
_entity.id
_entity.type
_entity.pdbx_description
1 polymer ?
#
loop_
_entity_poly.entity_id
_entity_poly.type
_entity_poly.pdbx_seq_one_letter_code
_entity_poly.pdbx_strand_id
1 'polypeptide(L)' 'MSKGFDGVRPASESSIEIGFFYQGRHCVERIRVKPTAANLKRAAERRTAILAAIARGDFDYAAEFPKRTAATPSAKDET' A
#
# COMPACT_ATOMS: atom_id res chain seq x y z
N MET A 1 8.34 21.89 -10.95
CA MET A 1 8.46 20.62 -10.21
C MET A 1 7.44 19.63 -10.77
N SER A 2 7.89 18.51 -11.34
CA SER A 2 7.01 17.51 -11.95
C SER A 2 6.13 16.88 -10.88
N LYS A 3 4.86 17.30 -10.79
CA LYS A 3 3.85 16.70 -9.92
C LYS A 3 3.36 15.38 -10.54
N GLY A 4 4.32 14.50 -10.87
CA GLY A 4 4.03 13.09 -11.03
C GLY A 4 3.51 12.59 -9.70
N PHE A 5 2.60 11.63 -9.72
CA PHE A 5 2.07 11.02 -8.50
C PHE A 5 3.23 10.37 -7.74
N ASP A 6 3.86 11.13 -6.83
CA ASP A 6 5.07 10.74 -6.13
C ASP A 6 4.80 9.40 -5.43
N GLY A 7 5.54 8.37 -5.80
CA GLY A 7 5.36 7.00 -5.30
C GLY A 7 4.23 6.18 -5.92
N VAL A 8 3.34 6.68 -6.78
CA VAL A 8 2.31 5.86 -7.45
C VAL A 8 2.70 5.57 -8.89
N ARG A 9 2.73 4.28 -9.25
CA ARG A 9 3.23 3.82 -10.56
C ARG A 9 2.28 2.77 -11.15
N PRO A 10 2.00 2.79 -12.46
CA PRO A 10 1.41 1.62 -13.11
C PRO A 10 2.43 0.48 -13.11
N ALA A 11 2.10 -0.63 -12.45
CA ALA A 11 2.96 -1.80 -12.35
C ALA A 11 2.76 -2.76 -13.52
N SER A 12 1.52 -2.86 -13.99
CA SER A 12 1.11 -3.71 -15.12
C SER A 12 -0.19 -3.17 -15.70
N GLU A 13 -0.65 -3.71 -16.84
CA GLU A 13 -1.90 -3.32 -17.50
C GLU A 13 -3.16 -3.44 -16.62
N SER A 14 -3.07 -4.16 -15.50
CA SER A 14 -4.15 -4.34 -14.52
C SER A 14 -3.68 -4.14 -13.07
N SER A 15 -2.58 -3.42 -12.84
CA SER A 15 -2.10 -3.19 -11.47
C SER A 15 -1.43 -1.83 -11.31
N ILE A 16 -1.65 -1.22 -10.15
CA ILE A 16 -0.99 0.00 -9.70
C ILE A 16 -0.17 -0.34 -8.46
N GLU A 17 1.06 0.14 -8.40
CA GLU A 17 1.92 0.07 -7.22
C GLU A 17 2.01 1.42 -6.52
N ILE A 18 1.98 1.37 -5.20
CA ILE A 18 2.17 2.52 -4.32
C ILE A 18 3.41 2.28 -3.47
N GLY A 19 4.44 3.08 -3.69
CA GLY A 19 5.67 3.12 -2.90
C GLY A 19 5.62 4.20 -1.83
N PHE A 20 5.92 3.81 -0.59
CA PHE A 20 6.03 4.71 0.56
C PHE A 20 7.11 4.21 1.53
N PHE A 21 7.59 5.10 2.39
CA PHE A 21 8.51 4.75 3.46
C PHE A 21 7.75 4.61 4.77
N TYR A 22 7.94 3.50 5.46
CA TYR A 22 7.38 3.24 6.77
C TYR A 22 8.45 2.64 7.69
N GLN A 23 8.67 3.24 8.86
CA GLN A 23 9.67 2.79 9.86
C GLN A 23 11.08 2.56 9.27
N GLY A 24 11.52 3.44 8.36
CA GLY A 24 12.83 3.32 7.70
C GLY A 24 12.92 2.23 6.61
N ARG A 25 11.80 1.56 6.30
CA ARG A 25 11.70 0.55 5.24
C ARG A 25 10.95 1.13 4.05
N HIS A 26 11.45 0.88 2.85
CA HIS A 26 10.72 1.18 1.62
C HIS A 26 9.71 0.05 1.36
N CYS A 27 8.43 0.38 1.46
CA CYS A 27 7.32 -0.52 1.21
C CYS A 27 6.71 -0.20 -0.16
N VAL A 28 6.52 -1.23 -0.99
CA VAL A 28 5.82 -1.12 -2.28
C VAL A 28 4.64 -2.05 -2.25
N GLU A 29 3.46 -1.48 -2.39
CA GLU A 29 2.20 -2.21 -2.27
C GLU A 29 1.44 -2.22 -3.58
N ARG A 30 0.92 -3.40 -3.96
CA ARG A 30 0.40 -3.65 -5.29
C ARG A 30 -1.11 -3.82 -5.27
N ILE A 31 -1.80 -2.86 -5.84
CA ILE A 31 -3.25 -2.83 -5.97
C ILE A 31 -3.64 -3.43 -7.33
N ARG A 32 -4.43 -4.52 -7.30
CA ARG A 32 -4.98 -5.18 -8.50
C ARG A 32 -6.14 -4.39 -9.09
N VAL A 33 -5.85 -3.21 -9.63
CA VAL A 33 -6.79 -2.35 -10.34
C VAL A 33 -6.16 -1.88 -11.64
N LYS A 34 -6.97 -1.71 -12.69
CA LYS A 34 -6.49 -1.15 -13.96
C LYS A 34 -5.90 0.25 -13.72
N PRO A 35 -4.72 0.55 -14.27
CA PRO A 35 -4.06 1.85 -14.16
C PRO A 35 -4.76 2.91 -15.01
N THR A 36 -6.02 3.20 -14.70
CA THR A 36 -6.79 4.30 -15.30
C THR A 36 -6.52 5.60 -14.54
N ALA A 37 -6.72 6.76 -15.17
CA ALA A 37 -6.51 8.06 -14.52
C ALA A 37 -7.27 8.21 -13.20
N ALA A 38 -8.51 7.71 -13.14
CA ALA A 38 -9.32 7.70 -11.91
C ALA A 38 -8.72 6.82 -10.80
N ASN A 39 -8.21 5.64 -11.16
CA ASN A 39 -7.60 4.72 -10.20
C ASN A 39 -6.23 5.20 -9.74
N LEU A 40 -5.44 5.83 -10.63
CA LEU A 40 -4.19 6.49 -10.27
C LEU A 40 -4.43 7.62 -9.28
N LYS A 41 -5.46 8.45 -9.49
CA LYS A 41 -5.87 9.47 -8.53
C LYS A 41 -6.26 8.84 -7.18
N ARG A 42 -7.09 7.80 -7.17
CA ARG A 42 -7.46 7.08 -5.93
C ARG A 42 -6.24 6.47 -5.23
N ALA A 43 -5.29 5.91 -5.97
CA ALA A 43 -4.05 5.37 -5.42
C ALA A 43 -3.17 6.47 -4.80
N ALA A 44 -3.12 7.65 -5.43
CA ALA A 44 -2.41 8.81 -4.88
C ALA A 44 -3.06 9.33 -3.59
N GLU A 45 -4.39 9.47 -3.57
CA GLU A 45 -5.14 9.85 -2.38
C GLU A 45 -4.90 8.85 -1.23
N ARG A 46 -4.92 7.55 -1.55
CA ARG A 46 -4.59 6.49 -0.58
C ARG A 46 -3.18 6.63 -0.03
N ARG A 47 -2.18 6.87 -0.89
CA ARG A 47 -0.80 7.13 -0.44
C ARG A 47 -0.74 8.32 0.52
N THR A 48 -1.45 9.39 0.23
CA THR A 48 -1.52 10.57 1.11
C THR A 48 -2.12 10.22 2.47
N ALA A 49 -3.19 9.43 2.50
CA ALA A 49 -3.80 8.96 3.74
C ALA A 49 -2.85 8.09 4.57
N ILE A 50 -2.11 7.18 3.92
CA ILE A 50 -1.08 6.35 4.54
C ILE A 50 0.01 7.23 5.16
N LEU A 51 0.58 8.17 4.40
CA LEU A 51 1.61 9.08 4.91
C LEU A 51 1.12 9.92 6.09
N ALA A 52 -0.14 10.38 6.04
CA ALA A 52 -0.76 11.09 7.16
C ALA A 52 -0.91 10.20 8.40
N ALA A 53 -1.35 8.95 8.24
CA ALA A 53 -1.44 7.99 9.34
C ALA A 53 -0.05 7.66 9.92
N ILE A 54 0.98 7.51 9.08
CA ILE A 54 2.36 7.25 9.50
C ILE A 54 2.89 8.44 10.30
N ALA A 55 2.65 9.67 9.82
CA ALA A 55 3.05 10.88 10.51
C ALA A 55 2.35 11.03 11.88
N ARG A 56 1.13 10.50 12.02
CA ARG A 56 0.40 10.44 13.30
C ARG A 56 0.85 9.30 14.20
N GLY A 57 1.61 8.32 13.67
CA GLY A 57 2.02 7.12 14.40
C GLY A 57 0.93 6.06 14.55
N ASP A 58 -0.17 6.19 13.80
CA ASP A 58 -1.37 5.33 13.89
C ASP A 58 -1.50 4.39 12.66
N PHE A 59 -0.53 4.43 11.75
CA PHE A 59 -0.57 3.60 10.55
C PHE A 59 -0.30 2.13 10.87
N ASP A 60 -1.32 1.29 10.69
CA ASP A 60 -1.18 -0.16 10.72
C ASP A 60 -1.16 -0.73 9.29
N TYR A 61 0.02 -1.20 8.88
CA TYR A 61 0.23 -1.80 7.56
C TYR A 61 -0.65 -3.03 7.34
N ALA A 62 -0.82 -3.89 8.36
CA ALA A 62 -1.55 -5.13 8.24
C ALA A 62 -3.07 -4.89 8.14
N ALA A 63 -3.56 -3.84 8.79
CA ALA A 63 -4.96 -3.40 8.70
C ALA A 63 -5.28 -2.73 7.35
N GLU A 64 -4.38 -1.88 6.85
CA GLU A 64 -4.57 -1.15 5.59
C GLU A 64 -4.36 -2.03 4.35
N PHE A 65 -3.43 -2.97 4.44
CA PHE A 65 -3.14 -3.95 3.41
C PHE A 65 -3.29 -5.34 4.00
N PRO A 66 -4.53 -5.81 4.20
CA PRO A 66 -4.76 -7.18 4.60
C PRO A 66 -4.23 -8.05 3.48
N LYS A 67 -3.04 -8.61 3.70
CA LYS A 67 -2.49 -9.66 2.86
C LYS A 67 -3.61 -10.68 2.78
N ARG A 68 -4.11 -10.98 1.57
CA ARG A 68 -5.03 -12.11 1.37
C ARG A 68 -4.26 -13.41 1.59
N THR A 69 -3.74 -13.59 2.79
CA THR A 69 -3.39 -14.89 3.33
C THR A 69 -4.74 -15.46 3.71
N ALA A 70 -5.25 -16.38 2.89
CA ALA A 70 -6.28 -17.28 3.38
C ALA A 70 -5.80 -17.82 4.73
N ALA A 71 -6.68 -17.75 5.74
CA ALA A 71 -6.48 -18.34 7.05
C ALA A 71 -5.80 -19.73 6.91
N THR A 72 -4.76 -19.99 7.69
CA THR A 72 -5.00 -20.64 8.98
C THR A 72 -4.04 -20.15 10.08
N PRO A 73 -4.56 -19.81 11.27
CA PRO A 73 -3.76 -19.81 12.49
C PRO A 73 -3.52 -21.28 12.88
N SER A 74 -2.50 -21.93 12.34
CA SER A 74 -2.01 -23.18 12.94
C SER A 74 -1.15 -22.81 14.13
N ALA A 75 -1.82 -22.64 15.28
CA ALA A 75 -1.25 -22.92 16.57
C ALA A 75 -0.61 -24.33 16.53
N LYS A 76 0.69 -24.41 16.80
CA LYS A 76 1.38 -25.52 17.48
C LYS A 76 2.58 -24.88 18.18
N ASP A 77 2.39 -24.43 19.41
CA ASP A 77 2.55 -25.20 20.65
C ASP A 77 4.04 -25.44 20.94
N GLU A 78 4.50 -24.65 21.91
CA GLU A 78 5.73 -24.77 22.67
C GLU A 78 5.62 -26.00 23.58
N THR A 79 6.50 -27.00 23.40
CA THR A 79 7.26 -27.75 24.44
C THR A 79 8.04 -28.88 23.76
#